data_AF-A0A396KP51-F1
#
_entry.id   AF-A0A396KP51-F1
#
_cell.length_a   1.000
_cell.length_b   1.000
_cell.length_c   1.000
_cell.angle_alpha   90.00
_cell.angle_beta   90.00
_cell.angle_gamma   90.00
#
_symmetry.space_group_name_H-M   'P 1'
#
loop_
_entity.id
_entity.type
_entity.pdbx_description
1 polymer ?
#
loop_
_entity_poly.entity_id
_entity_poly.type
_entity_poly.pdbx_seq_one_letter_code
_entity_poly.pdbx_strand_id
1 'polypeptide(L)'
;MNKEKIYVKVDSTFDPTGFMQPTSITWSDGRTFPIETVRDFRPAGTADNGYSGDCFTVLIQGQEKHLFFERLDPRFNGRLGRWFVERTGK
;
A
#
# COMPACT_ATOMS: atom_id res chain seq x y z
N MET A 1 4.28 -14.47 -15.36
CA MET A 1 3.90 -13.09 -15.72
C MET A 1 4.48 -12.18 -14.65
N ASN A 2 5.44 -11.31 -15.00
CA ASN A 2 6.13 -10.51 -13.99
C ASN A 2 5.20 -9.38 -13.54
N LYS A 3 4.94 -9.31 -12.23
CA LYS A 3 4.20 -8.21 -11.63
C LYS A 3 5.15 -7.06 -11.36
N GLU A 4 4.84 -5.90 -11.91
CA GLU A 4 5.63 -4.69 -11.75
C GLU A 4 5.13 -3.91 -10.54
N LYS A 5 6.04 -3.54 -9.63
CA LYS A 5 5.73 -2.66 -8.50
C LYS A 5 5.74 -1.21 -8.97
N ILE A 6 4.62 -0.53 -8.81
CA ILE A 6 4.51 0.91 -9.08
C ILE A 6 4.41 1.63 -7.74
N TYR A 7 5.48 2.33 -7.37
CA TYR A 7 5.54 3.11 -6.14
C TYR A 7 4.68 4.37 -6.27
N VAL A 8 3.85 4.63 -5.27
CA VAL A 8 2.89 5.74 -5.25
C VAL A 8 3.01 6.53 -3.96
N LYS A 9 2.66 7.82 -4.00
CA LYS A 9 2.51 8.61 -2.78
C LYS A 9 1.19 8.22 -2.12
N VAL A 10 1.21 8.00 -0.81
CA VAL A 10 0.03 7.67 -0.02
C VAL A 10 0.04 8.55 1.22
N ASP A 11 -1.07 9.23 1.49
CA ASP A 11 -1.29 9.84 2.79
C ASP A 11 -1.87 8.78 3.73
N SER A 12 -1.39 8.72 4.97
CA SER A 12 -1.80 7.72 5.95
C SER A 12 -1.94 8.36 7.32
N THR A 13 -2.92 7.89 8.08
CA THR A 13 -3.12 8.25 9.49
C THR A 13 -2.60 7.11 10.37
N PHE A 14 -1.94 7.48 11.46
CA PHE A 14 -1.55 6.55 12.51
C PHE A 14 -2.40 6.83 13.74
N ASP A 15 -3.01 5.80 14.29
CA ASP A 15 -3.74 5.92 15.55
C ASP A 15 -2.83 5.64 16.76
N PRO A 16 -3.29 5.89 17.99
CA PRO A 16 -2.51 5.63 19.21
C PRO A 16 -2.13 4.16 19.44
N THR A 17 -2.78 3.21 18.77
CA THR A 17 -2.41 1.77 18.83
C THR A 17 -1.22 1.45 17.93
N GLY A 18 -0.84 2.38 17.05
CA GLY A 18 0.18 2.19 16.03
C GLY A 18 -0.38 1.60 14.73
N PHE A 19 -1.70 1.49 14.60
CA PHE A 19 -2.31 1.04 13.35
C PHE A 19 -2.20 2.13 12.30
N MET A 20 -1.60 1.77 11.16
CA MET A 20 -1.40 2.64 10.01
C MET A 20 -2.52 2.40 9.01
N GLN A 21 -3.30 3.45 8.72
CA GLN A 21 -4.40 3.38 7.76
C GLN A 21 -4.16 4.33 6.58
N PRO A 22 -4.15 3.84 5.33
CA PRO A 22 -4.03 4.71 4.16
C PRO A 22 -5.35 5.46 3.91
N THR A 23 -5.26 6.74 3.56
CA THR A 23 -6.42 7.64 3.37
C THR A 23 -6.54 8.20 1.95
N SER A 24 -5.44 8.30 1.21
CA SER A 24 -5.45 8.76 -0.18
C SER A 24 -4.28 8.18 -0.96
N ILE A 25 -4.42 8.07 -2.28
CA ILE A 25 -3.33 7.72 -3.19
C ILE A 25 -3.12 8.87 -4.17
N THR A 26 -1.87 9.30 -4.34
CA THR A 26 -1.46 10.26 -5.38
C THR A 26 -0.58 9.56 -6.40
N TRP A 27 -1.00 9.59 -7.67
CA TRP A 27 -0.26 9.00 -8.78
C TRP A 27 0.84 9.93 -9.29
N SER A 28 1.72 9.40 -10.15
CA SER A 28 2.84 10.15 -10.73
C SER A 28 2.43 11.34 -11.59
N ASP A 29 1.19 11.35 -12.09
CA ASP A 29 0.59 12.48 -12.81
C ASP A 29 0.05 13.59 -11.88
N GLY A 30 0.19 13.42 -10.57
CA GLY A 30 -0.24 14.38 -9.54
C GLY A 30 -1.72 14.27 -9.14
N ARG A 31 -2.51 13.38 -9.76
CA ARG A 31 -3.91 13.20 -9.35
C ARG A 31 -4.01 12.41 -8.05
N THR A 32 -4.77 12.96 -7.10
CA THR A 32 -5.05 12.34 -5.80
C THR A 32 -6.46 11.76 -5.78
N PHE A 33 -6.56 10.52 -5.32
CA PHE A 33 -7.82 9.81 -5.16
C PHE A 33 -8.00 9.43 -3.68
N PRO A 34 -9.13 9.80 -3.05
CA PRO A 34 -9.42 9.39 -1.68
C PRO A 34 -9.66 7.88 -1.61
N ILE A 35 -9.21 7.27 -0.52
CA ILE A 35 -9.60 5.91 -0.16
C ILE A 35 -10.91 6.02 0.61
N GLU A 36 -11.99 5.51 0.01
CA GLU A 36 -13.34 5.56 0.58
C GLU A 36 -13.46 4.65 1.80
N THR A 37 -12.84 3.47 1.73
CA THR A 37 -12.89 2.45 2.79
C THR A 37 -11.70 1.50 2.67
N VAL A 38 -11.11 1.12 3.80
CA VAL A 38 -10.21 -0.03 3.90
C VAL A 38 -11.07 -1.25 4.27
N ARG A 39 -11.18 -2.22 3.36
CA ARG A 39 -12.05 -3.40 3.48
C ARG A 39 -11.37 -4.56 4.19
N ASP A 40 -10.07 -4.72 3.98
CA ASP A 40 -9.30 -5.82 4.53
C ASP A 40 -7.83 -5.41 4.70
N PHE A 41 -7.15 -6.06 5.64
CA PHE A 41 -5.73 -5.88 5.92
C PHE A 41 -5.07 -7.24 6.16
N ARG A 42 -4.04 -7.52 5.38
CA ARG A 42 -3.27 -8.77 5.45
C ARG A 42 -1.80 -8.43 5.72
N PRO A 43 -1.24 -8.81 6.87
CA PRO A 43 0.14 -8.48 7.22
C PRO A 43 1.15 -9.29 6.39
N ALA A 44 2.39 -8.82 6.36
CA ALA A 44 3.50 -9.54 5.75
C ALA A 44 3.66 -10.94 6.37
N GLY A 45 3.77 -11.98 5.53
CA GLY A 45 4.06 -13.35 5.96
C GLY A 45 2.85 -14.25 6.27
N THR A 46 1.61 -13.74 6.23
CA THR A 46 0.41 -14.58 6.42
C THR A 46 -0.12 -15.22 5.13
N ALA A 47 0.59 -15.06 4.00
CA ALA A 47 0.21 -15.68 2.75
C ALA A 47 1.44 -16.20 2.00
N ASP A 48 1.33 -17.43 1.48
CA ASP A 48 2.29 -18.09 0.55
C ASP A 48 2.34 -17.39 -0.83
N ASN A 49 2.03 -16.10 -0.89
CA ASN A 49 1.93 -15.32 -2.12
C ASN A 49 3.25 -14.65 -2.52
N GLY A 50 4.35 -14.91 -1.79
CA GLY A 50 5.70 -14.47 -2.18
C GLY A 50 6.00 -12.99 -1.92
N TYR A 51 5.19 -12.29 -1.11
CA TYR A 51 5.39 -10.88 -0.79
C TYR A 51 5.87 -10.66 0.65
N SER A 52 6.91 -9.84 0.79
CA SER A 52 7.49 -9.42 2.06
C SER A 52 6.89 -8.09 2.58
N GLY A 53 5.57 -7.89 2.49
CA GLY A 53 4.92 -6.62 2.83
C GLY A 53 3.46 -6.75 3.20
N ASP A 54 2.94 -5.72 3.87
CA ASP A 54 1.54 -5.62 4.28
C ASP A 54 0.66 -5.31 3.05
N CYS A 55 -0.56 -5.86 2.98
CA CYS A 55 -1.50 -5.68 1.89
C CYS A 55 -2.84 -5.15 2.41
N PHE A 56 -3.29 -4.02 1.88
CA PHE A 56 -4.56 -3.39 2.16
C PHE A 56 -5.48 -3.58 0.95
N THR A 57 -6.69 -4.08 1.18
CA THR A 57 -7.76 -4.06 0.18
C THR A 57 -8.56 -2.78 0.40
N VAL A 58 -8.49 -1.86 -0.55
CA VAL A 58 -9.07 -0.51 -0.43
C VAL A 58 -10.10 -0.25 -1.52
N LEU A 59 -11.09 0.57 -1.21
CA LEU A 59 -12.11 1.03 -2.16
C LEU A 59 -11.74 2.44 -2.63
N ILE A 60 -11.59 2.61 -3.95
CA ILE A 60 -11.30 3.90 -4.58
C ILE A 60 -12.22 4.04 -5.79
N GLN A 61 -13.05 5.08 -5.81
CA GLN A 61 -14.07 5.30 -6.84
C GLN A 61 -14.99 4.08 -7.01
N GLY A 62 -15.43 3.47 -5.90
CA GLY A 62 -16.24 2.26 -5.91
C GLY A 62 -15.55 0.99 -6.44
N GLN A 63 -14.24 1.03 -6.71
CA GLN A 63 -13.48 -0.14 -7.17
C GLN A 63 -12.51 -0.65 -6.11
N GLU A 64 -12.52 -1.96 -5.87
CA GLU A 64 -11.52 -2.59 -5.02
C GLU A 64 -10.15 -2.57 -5.68
N LYS A 65 -9.14 -2.20 -4.89
CA LYS A 65 -7.73 -2.15 -5.27
C LYS A 65 -6.89 -2.77 -4.16
N HIS A 66 -5.78 -3.37 -4.54
CA HIS A 66 -4.76 -3.82 -3.59
C HIS A 66 -3.67 -2.75 -3.49
N LEU A 67 -3.42 -2.29 -2.29
CA LEU A 67 -2.37 -1.34 -1.95
C LEU A 67 -1.39 -2.03 -0.99
N PHE A 68 -0.11 -2.01 -1.32
CA PHE A 68 0.91 -2.75 -0.59
C PHE A 68 1.87 -1.80 0.11
N PHE A 69 2.31 -2.18 1.31
CA PHE A 69 3.34 -1.49 2.07
C PHE A 69 4.52 -2.43 2.31
N GLU A 70 5.65 -2.15 1.68
CA GLU A 70 6.91 -2.85 1.99
C GLU A 70 7.70 -2.09 3.04
N ARG A 71 8.07 -2.77 4.12
CA ARG A 71 8.95 -2.23 5.15
C ARG A 71 10.38 -2.21 4.63
N LEU A 72 11.09 -1.11 4.86
CA LEU A 72 12.51 -1.00 4.56
C LEU A 72 13.36 -1.44 5.76
N ASP A 73 14.63 -1.78 5.52
CA ASP A 73 15.56 -2.15 6.60
C ASP A 73 15.61 -1.01 7.64
N PRO A 74 15.34 -1.30 8.93
CA PRO A 74 15.36 -0.31 10.01
C PRO A 74 16.68 0.47 10.15
N ARG A 75 17.77 -0.04 9.58
CA ARG A 75 19.08 0.63 9.55
C ARG A 75 19.07 1.90 8.67
N PHE A 76 18.12 2.04 7.76
CA PHE A 76 17.95 3.26 6.97
C PHE A 76 17.19 4.32 7.78
N ASN A 77 17.96 5.20 8.44
CA ASN A 77 17.41 6.19 9.35
C ASN A 77 16.36 7.09 8.67
N GLY A 78 15.14 7.11 9.20
CA GLY A 78 14.04 7.97 8.74
C GLY A 78 13.16 7.43 7.60
N ARG A 79 13.37 6.20 7.10
CA ARG A 79 12.51 5.61 6.05
C ARG A 79 11.83 4.33 6.53
N LEU A 80 10.56 4.46 6.96
CA LEU A 80 9.76 3.33 7.47
C LEU A 80 9.49 2.26 6.40
N GLY A 81 9.14 2.69 5.19
CA GLY A 81 8.66 1.78 4.14
C GLY A 81 8.25 2.53 2.89
N ARG A 82 7.77 1.80 1.90
CA ARG A 82 7.25 2.34 0.64
C ARG A 82 5.91 1.73 0.30
N TRP A 83 5.02 2.56 -0.18
CA TRP A 83 3.73 2.15 -0.73
C TRP A 83 3.86 1.84 -2.21
N PHE A 84 3.23 0.76 -2.66
CA PHE A 84 3.16 0.42 -4.07
C PHE A 84 1.85 -0.29 -4.43
N VAL A 85 1.50 -0.22 -5.70
CA VAL A 85 0.45 -1.04 -6.32
C VAL A 85 1.12 -2.00 -7.31
N GLU A 86 0.44 -3.09 -7.64
CA GLU A 86 0.90 -4.00 -8.68
C GLU A 86 0.25 -3.70 -10.01
N ARG A 87 1.07 -3.66 -11.06
CA ARG A 87 0.58 -3.72 -12.44
C ARG A 87 0.97 -5.06 -13.03
N THR A 88 -0.04 -5.77 -13.51
CA THR A 88 0.20 -6.93 -14.38
C THR A 88 0.71 -6.41 -15.72
N GLY A 89 1.97 -6.69 -16.06
CA GLY A 89 2.49 -6.41 -17.40
C GLY A 89 1.67 -7.19 -18.45
N LYS A 90 1.35 -6.53 -19.57
CA LYS A 90 0.80 -7.21 -20.75
C LYS A 90 1.84 -8.12 -21.37
#